data_AF-A0A956L0P3-F1
#
_entry.id   AF-A0A956L0P3-F1
#
_cell.length_a   1.000
_cell.length_b   1.000
_cell.length_c   1.000
_cell.angle_alpha   90.00
_cell.angle_beta   90.00
_cell.angle_gamma   90.00
#
_symmetry.space_group_name_H-M   'P 1'
#
loop_
_entity.id
_entity.type
_entity.pdbx_description
1 polymer ?
#
loop_
_entity_poly.entity_id
_entity_poly.type
_entity_poly.pdbx_seq_one_letter_code
_entity_poly.pdbx_strand_id
1 'polypeptide(L)'
;MLCTPTRVARAIGGGSLLAGALVASSASALPSGPAAFCEAYPDAPSCDGSLPDCTTCHETPPARNLLGLELEPLLLPEAPRPLDAEDFAQALPDALAQLEDRDTDGDGYINLDEWLAGTDASDAGSYPGADSCSGDPDKTVWRYDVCEYDARFTLGRVTLDFCGASPTYAALEEIAASEDPRAEIHAVLDACLQTEHWRGRDGVLWQIAHRKIRPSSALKAGEDAGDIPLGDYEDDYNLFVYTQLDGHDARELLTAQFHVERDDAASPTTYTPYVRTPFEDSQARGGEVAQFTPVERRAGMLTTRWNFVTNTMFTPIPRTTAAAAYRAWLGLDIAKMQGLQDVAGEPVDYDDKGVGAAECAVCHATLDPL
;
A
#
# COMPACT_ATOMS: atom_id res chain seq x y z
N MET A 1 -14.65 58.12 -17.20
CA MET A 1 -13.57 59.11 -17.44
C MET A 1 -12.82 58.69 -18.69
N LEU A 2 -12.59 59.67 -19.56
CA LEU A 2 -11.89 59.65 -20.87
C LEU A 2 -10.56 58.85 -20.79
N CYS A 3 -9.98 58.24 -21.82
CA CYS A 3 -9.89 58.58 -23.24
C CYS A 3 -9.20 57.42 -24.00
N THR A 4 -9.62 57.11 -25.24
CA THR A 4 -8.73 56.55 -26.29
C THR A 4 -7.72 57.65 -26.72
N PRO A 5 -6.50 57.34 -27.24
CA PRO A 5 -6.36 56.94 -28.65
C PRO A 5 -5.10 56.14 -29.10
N THR A 6 -5.17 55.79 -30.40
CA THR A 6 -4.10 55.71 -31.42
C THR A 6 -3.20 54.47 -31.55
N ARG A 7 -3.42 53.82 -32.71
CA ARG A 7 -2.49 52.95 -33.43
C ARG A 7 -1.21 53.69 -33.81
N VAL A 8 -0.07 53.02 -33.65
CA VAL A 8 1.14 53.26 -34.45
C VAL A 8 1.60 51.92 -35.01
N ALA A 9 1.68 51.83 -36.33
CA ALA A 9 2.29 50.73 -37.06
C ALA A 9 3.75 51.08 -37.38
N ARG A 10 4.67 50.14 -37.11
CA ARG A 10 6.04 49.93 -37.63
C ARG A 10 6.67 48.85 -36.74
N ALA A 11 7.59 47.99 -37.14
CA ALA A 11 8.09 47.51 -38.42
C ALA A 11 8.84 46.21 -38.08
N ILE A 12 8.64 45.20 -38.92
CA ILE A 12 9.51 44.07 -39.25
C ILE A 12 10.84 44.02 -38.46
N GLY A 13 10.92 43.12 -37.49
CA GLY A 13 12.16 42.63 -36.90
C GLY A 13 12.04 41.13 -36.75
N GLY A 14 12.61 40.38 -37.70
CA GLY A 14 12.67 38.93 -37.66
C GLY A 14 13.58 38.48 -36.51
N GLY A 15 12.97 38.11 -35.39
CA GLY A 15 13.62 37.35 -34.33
C GLY A 15 13.16 35.91 -34.44
N SER A 16 14.03 35.02 -34.92
CA SER A 16 13.85 33.58 -34.81
C SER A 16 13.77 33.21 -33.33
N LEU A 17 12.55 33.03 -32.83
CA LEU A 17 12.29 32.30 -31.61
C LEU A 17 12.65 30.83 -31.88
N LEU A 18 13.86 30.42 -31.50
CA LEU A 18 14.14 29.02 -31.21
C LEU A 18 13.25 28.65 -30.01
N ALA A 19 12.08 28.08 -30.30
CA ALA A 19 11.33 27.31 -29.35
C ALA A 19 12.16 26.05 -29.04
N GLY A 20 13.00 26.13 -28.01
CA GLY A 20 13.59 24.96 -27.39
C GLY A 20 12.45 24.14 -26.81
N ALA A 21 12.08 23.07 -27.51
CA ALA A 21 11.20 22.06 -26.99
C ALA A 21 11.87 21.46 -25.76
N LEU A 22 11.42 21.88 -24.57
CA LEU A 22 11.65 21.16 -23.32
C LEU A 22 10.91 19.83 -23.48
N VAL A 23 11.61 18.83 -24.01
CA VAL A 23 11.17 17.44 -23.92
C VAL A 23 11.29 17.09 -22.45
N ALA A 24 10.17 17.16 -21.72
CA ALA A 24 10.09 16.60 -20.39
C ALA A 24 10.32 15.08 -20.53
N SER A 25 11.49 14.61 -20.11
CA SER A 25 11.75 13.18 -20.02
C SER A 25 10.75 12.58 -19.06
N SER A 26 9.87 11.72 -19.57
CA SER A 26 8.99 10.89 -18.76
C SER A 26 9.86 9.92 -17.96
N ALA A 27 10.18 10.28 -16.71
CA ALA A 27 10.75 9.33 -15.76
C ALA A 27 9.61 8.41 -15.30
N SER A 28 9.41 7.32 -16.02
CA SER A 28 8.53 6.24 -15.57
C SER A 28 9.23 5.54 -14.41
N ALA A 29 8.66 5.60 -13.22
CA ALA A 29 9.12 4.77 -12.11
C ALA A 29 8.92 3.28 -12.48
N LEU A 30 9.88 2.44 -12.13
CA LEU A 30 9.85 0.99 -12.33
C LEU A 30 9.64 0.32 -10.97
N PRO A 31 8.38 0.23 -10.47
CA PRO A 31 8.08 -0.22 -9.12
C PRO A 31 8.43 -1.70 -8.86
N SER A 32 8.71 -2.48 -9.91
CA SER A 32 9.14 -3.87 -9.82
C SER A 32 10.61 -4.05 -9.39
N GLY A 33 11.43 -2.99 -9.45
CA GLY A 33 12.87 -3.08 -9.17
C GLY A 33 13.23 -3.68 -7.82
N PRO A 34 12.69 -3.17 -6.69
CA PRO A 34 12.99 -3.72 -5.38
C PRO A 34 12.66 -5.21 -5.24
N ALA A 35 11.54 -5.65 -5.81
CA ALA A 35 11.16 -7.06 -5.77
C ALA A 35 12.12 -7.93 -6.61
N ALA A 36 12.49 -7.48 -7.81
CA ALA A 36 13.44 -8.18 -8.66
C ALA A 36 14.86 -8.21 -8.04
N PHE A 37 15.26 -7.18 -7.28
CA PHE A 37 16.50 -7.23 -6.49
C PHE A 37 16.45 -8.33 -5.44
N CYS A 38 15.37 -8.43 -4.66
CA CYS A 38 15.24 -9.46 -3.63
C CYS A 38 15.07 -10.88 -4.18
N GLU A 39 14.58 -11.01 -5.42
CA GLU A 39 14.59 -12.30 -6.11
C GLU A 39 16.03 -12.75 -6.46
N ALA A 40 16.90 -11.80 -6.84
CA ALA A 40 18.30 -12.07 -7.12
C ALA A 40 19.14 -12.29 -5.84
N TYR A 41 18.87 -11.52 -4.78
CA TYR A 41 19.61 -11.54 -3.52
C TYR A 41 18.68 -11.75 -2.32
N PRO A 42 18.08 -12.95 -2.16
CA PRO A 42 17.11 -13.21 -1.08
C PRO A 42 17.72 -13.13 0.32
N ASP A 43 19.04 -13.33 0.44
CA ASP A 43 19.77 -13.30 1.71
C ASP A 43 20.27 -11.88 2.08
N ALA A 44 20.05 -10.87 1.23
CA ALA A 44 20.39 -9.49 1.55
C ALA A 44 19.54 -9.00 2.73
N PRO A 45 20.11 -8.35 3.76
CA PRO A 45 19.34 -7.87 4.93
C PRO A 45 18.18 -6.92 4.57
N SER A 46 18.31 -6.15 3.49
CA SER A 46 17.25 -5.27 2.97
C SER A 46 16.03 -6.01 2.43
N CYS A 47 16.12 -7.33 2.25
CA CYS A 47 15.05 -8.21 1.76
C CYS A 47 14.38 -9.01 2.88
N ASP A 48 14.88 -8.93 4.12
CA ASP A 48 14.27 -9.60 5.28
C ASP A 48 13.04 -8.82 5.75
N GLY A 49 11.85 -9.31 5.39
CA GLY A 49 10.57 -8.73 5.80
C GLY A 49 10.21 -7.37 5.20
N SER A 50 11.00 -6.87 4.24
CA SER A 50 10.74 -5.63 3.50
C SER A 50 11.34 -5.66 2.09
N LEU A 51 11.05 -4.65 1.28
CA LEU A 51 11.70 -4.44 -0.02
C LEU A 51 12.72 -3.30 0.12
N PRO A 52 13.87 -3.36 -0.60
CA PRO A 52 14.86 -2.31 -0.57
C PRO A 52 14.29 -0.99 -1.08
N ASP A 53 14.78 0.11 -0.50
CA ASP A 53 14.35 1.44 -0.88
C ASP A 53 14.79 1.78 -2.30
N CYS A 54 14.10 2.74 -2.92
CA CYS A 54 14.54 3.28 -4.21
C CYS A 54 15.97 3.84 -4.15
N THR A 55 16.46 4.13 -2.94
CA THR A 55 17.81 4.66 -2.72
C THR A 55 18.91 3.70 -3.10
N THR A 56 18.64 2.39 -3.21
CA THR A 56 19.60 1.41 -3.72
C THR A 56 20.15 1.78 -5.10
N CYS A 57 19.33 2.39 -5.98
CA CYS A 57 19.76 2.82 -7.33
C CYS A 57 19.65 4.35 -7.55
N HIS A 58 19.18 5.10 -6.54
CA HIS A 58 18.84 6.52 -6.70
C HIS A 58 19.30 7.37 -5.52
N GLU A 59 19.97 8.50 -5.76
CA GLU A 59 20.15 9.49 -4.69
C GLU A 59 18.82 10.17 -4.35
N THR A 60 18.09 10.57 -5.38
CA THR A 60 16.75 11.15 -5.28
C THR A 60 16.08 10.96 -6.62
N PRO A 61 15.05 10.11 -6.74
CA PRO A 61 14.41 9.82 -8.03
C PRO A 61 13.98 11.11 -8.75
N PRO A 62 14.33 11.30 -10.03
CA PRO A 62 14.91 10.31 -10.95
C PRO A 62 16.45 10.30 -11.03
N ALA A 63 17.17 11.11 -10.24
CA ALA A 63 18.63 11.08 -10.20
C ALA A 63 19.12 9.73 -9.66
N ARG A 64 20.12 9.15 -10.33
CA ARG A 64 20.73 7.86 -9.98
C ARG A 64 21.97 8.07 -9.12
N ASN A 65 22.19 7.15 -8.18
CA ASN A 65 23.45 7.06 -7.43
C ASN A 65 24.52 6.38 -8.29
N LEU A 66 25.71 6.16 -7.72
CA LEU A 66 26.82 5.54 -8.45
C LEU A 66 26.45 4.15 -8.98
N LEU A 67 25.81 3.30 -8.16
CA LEU A 67 25.37 1.98 -8.58
C LEU A 67 24.35 2.05 -9.72
N GLY A 68 23.35 2.92 -9.60
CA GLY A 68 22.34 3.12 -10.64
C GLY A 68 22.94 3.60 -11.97
N LEU A 69 24.01 4.39 -11.92
CA LEU A 69 24.75 4.85 -13.12
C LEU A 69 25.56 3.71 -13.75
N GLU A 70 26.16 2.82 -12.95
CA GLU A 70 26.85 1.63 -13.47
C GLU A 70 25.89 0.56 -14.01
N LEU A 71 24.71 0.44 -13.40
CA LEU A 71 23.67 -0.52 -13.76
C LEU A 71 22.96 -0.16 -15.07
N GLU A 72 22.70 1.13 -15.33
CA GLU A 72 22.01 1.60 -16.54
C GLU A 72 22.55 0.99 -17.86
N PRO A 73 23.85 1.07 -18.17
CA PRO A 73 24.37 0.55 -19.44
C PRO A 73 24.30 -0.98 -19.54
N LEU A 74 24.10 -1.70 -18.43
CA LEU A 74 24.01 -3.17 -18.39
C LEU A 74 22.58 -3.69 -18.60
N LEU A 75 21.58 -2.88 -18.24
CA LEU A 75 20.16 -3.23 -18.40
C LEU A 75 19.72 -3.16 -19.86
N LEU A 76 19.75 -4.28 -20.59
CA LEU A 76 19.32 -4.38 -22.00
C LEU A 76 19.91 -3.26 -22.89
N PRO A 77 21.24 -3.26 -23.14
CA PRO A 77 21.93 -2.15 -23.80
C PRO A 77 21.42 -1.80 -25.20
N GLU A 78 20.83 -2.75 -25.91
CA GLU A 78 20.31 -2.57 -27.27
C GLU A 78 18.81 -2.22 -27.32
N ALA A 79 18.10 -2.29 -26.18
CA ALA A 79 16.68 -2.02 -26.13
C ALA A 79 16.36 -0.52 -26.16
N PRO A 80 15.26 -0.11 -26.83
CA PRO A 80 14.83 1.28 -26.81
C PRO A 80 14.45 1.70 -25.39
N ARG A 81 14.86 2.91 -24.98
CA ARG A 81 14.46 3.49 -23.70
C ARG A 81 13.19 4.35 -23.84
N PRO A 82 12.33 4.43 -22.82
CA PRO A 82 12.39 3.70 -21.54
C PRO A 82 12.07 2.22 -21.73
N LEU A 83 12.64 1.35 -20.87
CA LEU A 83 12.23 -0.05 -20.82
C LEU A 83 10.80 -0.12 -20.27
N ASP A 84 10.04 -1.14 -20.70
CA ASP A 84 8.85 -1.52 -19.97
C ASP A 84 9.21 -2.26 -18.66
N ALA A 85 8.23 -2.40 -17.77
CA ALA A 85 8.44 -2.94 -16.43
C ALA A 85 8.76 -4.43 -16.41
N GLU A 86 8.33 -5.18 -17.43
CA GLU A 86 8.57 -6.62 -17.55
C GLU A 86 10.00 -6.87 -18.04
N ASP A 87 10.40 -6.19 -19.12
CA ASP A 87 11.77 -6.22 -19.65
C ASP A 87 12.79 -5.79 -18.59
N PHE A 88 12.48 -4.74 -17.83
CA PHE A 88 13.34 -4.29 -16.74
C PHE A 88 13.46 -5.34 -15.62
N ALA A 89 12.35 -5.90 -15.14
CA ALA A 89 12.37 -6.87 -14.06
C ALA A 89 13.12 -8.15 -14.46
N GLN A 90 12.96 -8.61 -15.70
CA GLN A 90 13.65 -9.80 -16.21
C GLN A 90 15.16 -9.59 -16.41
N ALA A 91 15.57 -8.39 -16.83
CA ALA A 91 16.97 -8.09 -17.11
C ALA A 91 17.78 -7.66 -15.88
N LEU A 92 17.11 -7.25 -14.80
CA LEU A 92 17.76 -6.71 -13.61
C LEU A 92 18.72 -7.71 -12.93
N PRO A 93 18.36 -8.99 -12.70
CA PRO A 93 19.26 -9.95 -12.06
C PRO A 93 20.59 -10.13 -12.82
N ASP A 94 20.53 -10.31 -14.15
CA ASP A 94 21.73 -10.47 -14.98
C ASP A 94 22.59 -9.19 -15.04
N ALA A 95 21.97 -8.02 -14.92
CA ALA A 95 22.68 -6.75 -14.86
C ALA A 95 23.37 -6.53 -13.51
N LEU A 96 22.72 -6.89 -12.40
CA LEU A 96 23.30 -6.83 -11.05
C LEU A 96 24.45 -7.84 -10.88
N ALA A 97 24.32 -9.05 -11.43
CA ALA A 97 25.37 -10.07 -11.40
C ALA A 97 26.68 -9.59 -12.04
N GLN A 98 26.61 -8.71 -13.04
CA GLN A 98 27.79 -8.11 -13.68
C GLN A 98 28.46 -7.02 -12.82
N LEU A 99 27.78 -6.53 -11.79
CA LEU A 99 28.30 -5.54 -10.85
C LEU A 99 28.82 -6.18 -9.55
N GLU A 100 28.53 -7.45 -9.27
CA GLU A 100 28.89 -8.11 -7.99
C GLU A 100 30.36 -7.93 -7.58
N ASP A 101 31.30 -8.13 -8.51
CA ASP A 101 32.74 -8.06 -8.27
C ASP A 101 33.33 -6.63 -8.34
N ARG A 102 32.48 -5.61 -8.50
CA ARG A 102 32.92 -4.21 -8.62
C ARG A 102 32.83 -3.52 -7.27
N ASP A 103 33.74 -2.58 -7.07
CA ASP A 103 33.75 -1.62 -5.96
C ASP A 103 33.28 -0.28 -6.55
N THR A 104 31.99 -0.02 -6.44
CA THR A 104 31.32 1.07 -7.18
C THR A 104 31.69 2.44 -6.63
N ASP A 105 31.86 2.56 -5.32
CA ASP A 105 32.16 3.82 -4.65
C ASP A 105 33.63 4.00 -4.27
N GLY A 106 34.44 2.93 -4.40
CA GLY A 106 35.89 2.93 -4.25
C GLY A 106 36.36 2.80 -2.81
N ASP A 107 35.56 2.22 -1.92
CA ASP A 107 35.88 2.07 -0.50
C ASP A 107 36.71 0.81 -0.16
N GLY A 108 36.92 -0.07 -1.15
CA GLY A 108 37.69 -1.30 -1.05
C GLY A 108 36.86 -2.57 -0.83
N TYR A 109 35.54 -2.49 -0.82
CA TYR A 109 34.61 -3.62 -0.75
C TYR A 109 33.88 -3.79 -2.08
N ILE A 110 33.54 -5.03 -2.42
CA ILE A 110 32.78 -5.30 -3.65
C ILE A 110 31.29 -5.23 -3.35
N ASN A 111 30.49 -4.80 -4.33
CA ASN A 111 29.05 -4.59 -4.22
C ASN A 111 28.31 -5.79 -3.61
N LEU A 112 28.70 -7.03 -3.96
CA LEU A 112 28.07 -8.23 -3.40
C LEU A 112 28.27 -8.34 -1.88
N ASP A 113 29.49 -8.07 -1.38
CA ASP A 113 29.79 -8.11 0.05
C ASP A 113 28.95 -7.05 0.79
N GLU A 114 28.73 -5.90 0.17
CA GLU A 114 27.92 -4.81 0.70
C GLU A 114 26.44 -5.16 0.74
N TRP A 115 25.88 -5.72 -0.33
CA TRP A 115 24.47 -6.15 -0.35
C TRP A 115 24.19 -7.23 0.69
N LEU A 116 25.13 -8.16 0.89
CA LEU A 116 25.03 -9.20 1.92
C LEU A 116 25.27 -8.67 3.34
N ALA A 117 26.03 -7.57 3.48
CA ALA A 117 26.20 -6.87 4.75
C ALA A 117 25.07 -5.87 5.05
N GLY A 118 24.24 -5.53 4.07
CA GLY A 118 23.21 -4.50 4.17
C GLY A 118 23.75 -3.07 4.11
N THR A 119 24.93 -2.85 3.53
CA THR A 119 25.53 -1.53 3.34
C THR A 119 25.25 -0.97 1.94
N ASP A 120 25.41 0.35 1.77
CA ASP A 120 25.08 1.04 0.52
C ASP A 120 26.29 1.12 -0.40
N ALA A 121 26.30 0.27 -1.43
CA ALA A 121 27.35 0.19 -2.45
C ALA A 121 27.54 1.43 -3.33
N SER A 122 26.86 2.53 -3.03
CA SER A 122 27.07 3.84 -3.66
C SER A 122 27.60 4.90 -2.71
N ASP A 123 27.82 4.57 -1.44
CA ASP A 123 28.30 5.48 -0.40
C ASP A 123 29.54 4.90 0.28
N ALA A 124 30.72 5.42 -0.07
CA ALA A 124 32.01 4.98 0.50
C ALA A 124 32.12 5.15 2.04
N GLY A 125 31.14 5.80 2.69
CA GLY A 125 31.00 5.84 4.14
C GLY A 125 30.22 4.66 4.75
N SER A 126 29.60 3.81 3.92
CA SER A 126 28.74 2.68 4.24
C SER A 126 29.38 1.38 3.78
N TYR A 127 30.33 0.86 4.56
CA TYR A 127 31.08 -0.34 4.19
C TYR A 127 30.88 -1.50 5.17
N PRO A 128 31.09 -2.76 4.76
CA PRO A 128 31.01 -3.93 5.62
C PRO A 128 31.92 -3.79 6.84
N GLY A 129 31.31 -3.80 8.04
CA GLY A 129 32.03 -3.61 9.31
C GLY A 129 32.28 -2.16 9.70
N ALA A 130 31.71 -1.18 8.99
CA ALA A 130 31.65 0.23 9.41
C ALA A 130 30.75 0.46 10.63
N ASP A 131 30.03 -0.56 11.10
CA ASP A 131 29.02 -0.45 12.15
C ASP A 131 29.56 0.29 13.38
N SER A 132 29.03 1.50 13.55
CA SER A 132 29.22 2.36 14.72
C SER A 132 28.32 1.97 15.89
N CYS A 133 27.46 0.97 15.69
CA CYS A 133 26.53 0.46 16.69
C CYS A 133 27.08 -0.87 17.22
N SER A 134 27.91 -0.83 18.26
CA SER A 134 28.23 -2.04 19.02
C SER A 134 27.10 -2.30 20.01
N GLY A 135 26.51 -3.50 19.97
CA GLY A 135 25.54 -3.95 20.99
C GLY A 135 26.05 -3.70 22.40
N ASP A 136 25.15 -3.37 23.33
CA ASP A 136 25.54 -3.15 24.72
C ASP A 136 25.88 -4.52 25.34
N PRO A 137 27.16 -4.78 25.70
CA PRO A 137 27.52 -6.04 26.32
C PRO A 137 26.85 -6.22 27.69
N ASP A 138 26.37 -5.13 28.30
CA ASP A 138 25.70 -5.13 29.59
C ASP A 138 24.17 -4.97 29.43
N LYS A 139 23.54 -6.04 28.94
CA LYS A 139 22.07 -6.20 28.80
C LYS A 139 21.31 -6.21 30.16
N THR A 140 21.94 -5.75 31.25
CA THR A 140 21.44 -5.83 32.63
C THR A 140 20.65 -4.59 33.08
N VAL A 141 20.77 -3.47 32.37
CA VAL A 141 19.89 -2.31 32.53
C VAL A 141 18.76 -2.44 31.52
N TRP A 142 17.53 -2.05 31.86
CA TRP A 142 16.31 -2.09 31.03
C TRP A 142 16.36 -1.22 29.74
N ARG A 143 17.46 -1.30 29.00
CA ARG A 143 17.68 -0.68 27.70
C ARG A 143 17.56 -1.78 26.66
N TYR A 144 16.69 -1.57 25.68
CA TYR A 144 16.61 -2.42 24.50
C TYR A 144 17.88 -2.23 23.66
N ASP A 145 18.41 -3.31 23.12
CA ASP A 145 19.52 -3.25 22.18
C ASP A 145 18.99 -2.76 20.82
N VAL A 146 19.60 -1.70 20.29
CA VAL A 146 19.26 -1.14 18.97
C VAL A 146 20.29 -1.54 17.91
N CYS A 147 21.41 -2.12 18.32
CA CYS A 147 22.50 -2.54 17.46
C CYS A 147 22.44 -4.05 17.16
N GLU A 148 21.87 -4.85 18.06
CA GLU A 148 21.63 -6.28 17.87
C GLU A 148 20.13 -6.63 18.02
N TYR A 149 19.73 -7.76 17.45
CA TYR A 149 18.37 -8.29 17.64
C TYR A 149 18.09 -8.60 19.12
N ASP A 150 17.27 -7.78 19.76
CA ASP A 150 16.82 -7.98 21.14
C ASP A 150 15.56 -8.87 21.17
N ALA A 151 15.76 -10.16 21.43
CA ALA A 151 14.68 -11.14 21.52
C ALA A 151 13.67 -10.84 22.66
N ARG A 152 14.12 -10.28 23.79
CA ARG A 152 13.23 -9.97 24.92
C ARG A 152 12.34 -8.79 24.58
N PHE A 153 12.92 -7.75 24.00
CA PHE A 153 12.15 -6.60 23.51
C PHE A 153 11.17 -7.03 22.43
N THR A 154 11.62 -7.82 21.46
CA THR A 154 10.78 -8.29 20.34
C THR A 154 9.62 -9.15 20.83
N LEU A 155 9.86 -10.12 21.72
CA LEU A 155 8.80 -10.90 22.34
C LEU A 155 7.82 -9.99 23.10
N GLY A 156 8.32 -9.00 23.84
CA GLY A 156 7.50 -8.00 24.52
C GLY A 156 6.59 -7.21 23.58
N ARG A 157 7.10 -6.80 22.41
CA ARG A 157 6.30 -6.12 21.37
C ARG A 157 5.27 -7.05 20.76
N VAL A 158 5.68 -8.25 20.33
CA VAL A 158 4.77 -9.24 19.73
C VAL A 158 3.62 -9.58 20.68
N THR A 159 3.94 -9.86 21.93
CA THR A 159 2.92 -10.25 22.92
C THR A 159 1.98 -9.12 23.30
N LEU A 160 2.49 -7.90 23.46
CA LEU A 160 1.66 -6.73 23.73
C LEU A 160 0.75 -6.38 22.54
N ASP A 161 1.30 -6.30 21.34
CA ASP A 161 0.61 -5.77 20.17
C ASP A 161 -0.34 -6.79 19.50
N PHE A 162 0.02 -8.09 19.52
CA PHE A 162 -0.74 -9.13 18.82
C PHE A 162 -1.49 -10.08 19.76
N CYS A 163 -1.00 -10.29 20.99
CA CYS A 163 -1.67 -11.15 21.97
C CYS A 163 -2.46 -10.35 23.03
N GLY A 164 -2.24 -9.03 23.11
CA GLY A 164 -2.92 -8.16 24.08
C GLY A 164 -2.44 -8.31 25.52
N ALA A 165 -1.31 -8.96 25.75
CA ALA A 165 -0.80 -9.25 27.08
C ALA A 165 0.73 -9.18 27.12
N SER A 166 1.29 -8.64 28.21
CA SER A 166 2.74 -8.66 28.44
C SER A 166 3.25 -10.10 28.64
N PRO A 167 4.49 -10.40 28.21
CA PRO A 167 5.07 -11.71 28.43
C PRO A 167 5.36 -11.89 29.92
N THR A 168 5.35 -13.14 30.38
CA THR A 168 5.76 -13.44 31.75
C THR A 168 7.29 -13.33 31.89
N TYR A 169 7.78 -13.12 33.10
CA TYR A 169 9.22 -13.12 33.36
C TYR A 169 9.87 -14.45 32.94
N ALA A 170 9.21 -15.58 33.17
CA ALA A 170 9.70 -16.89 32.73
C ALA A 170 9.84 -16.97 31.19
N ALA A 171 8.84 -16.48 30.44
CA ALA A 171 8.92 -16.44 28.97
C ALA A 171 10.07 -15.54 28.46
N LEU A 172 10.36 -14.44 29.17
CA LEU A 172 11.50 -13.58 28.86
C LEU A 172 12.86 -14.23 29.19
N GLU A 173 12.91 -15.11 30.18
CA GLU A 173 14.11 -15.91 30.48
C GLU A 173 14.29 -17.04 29.46
N GLU A 174 13.20 -17.73 29.09
CA GLU A 174 13.20 -18.78 28.07
C GLU A 174 13.68 -18.25 26.72
N ILE A 175 13.11 -17.14 26.24
CA ILE A 175 13.49 -16.61 24.92
C ILE A 175 14.93 -16.09 24.89
N ALA A 176 15.44 -15.60 26.02
CA ALA A 176 16.82 -15.14 26.12
C ALA A 176 17.83 -16.29 26.16
N ALA A 177 17.39 -17.50 26.51
CA ALA A 177 18.19 -18.71 26.52
C ALA A 177 17.99 -19.57 25.25
N SER A 178 17.06 -19.18 24.36
CA SER A 178 16.77 -19.91 23.12
C SER A 178 17.97 -19.90 22.16
N GLU A 179 18.19 -21.03 21.49
CA GLU A 179 19.16 -21.15 20.40
C GLU A 179 18.64 -20.51 19.09
N ASP A 180 17.31 -20.37 18.95
CA ASP A 180 16.65 -19.74 17.80
C ASP A 180 15.44 -18.91 18.27
N PRO A 181 15.69 -17.74 18.89
CA PRO A 181 14.62 -16.89 19.41
C PRO A 181 13.71 -16.33 18.31
N ARG A 182 14.18 -16.25 17.06
CA ARG A 182 13.37 -15.73 15.94
C ARG A 182 12.26 -16.72 15.60
N ALA A 183 12.59 -18.00 15.40
CA ALA A 183 11.59 -19.02 15.10
C ALA A 183 10.57 -19.18 16.25
N GLU A 184 11.03 -19.12 17.50
CA GLU A 184 10.12 -19.18 18.66
C GLU A 184 9.18 -17.97 18.72
N ILE A 185 9.69 -16.74 18.50
CA ILE A 185 8.84 -15.53 18.46
C ILE A 185 7.86 -15.58 17.29
N HIS A 186 8.25 -16.09 16.12
CA HIS A 186 7.32 -16.31 15.01
C HIS A 186 6.20 -17.28 15.39
N ALA A 187 6.51 -18.38 16.08
CA ALA A 187 5.48 -19.30 16.56
C ALA A 187 4.51 -18.64 17.58
N VAL A 188 5.03 -17.75 18.44
CA VAL A 188 4.19 -16.94 19.35
C VAL A 188 3.28 -15.99 18.55
N LEU A 189 3.83 -15.29 17.55
CA LEU A 189 3.06 -14.42 16.68
C LEU A 189 1.94 -15.19 15.99
N ASP A 190 2.25 -16.32 15.34
CA ASP A 190 1.27 -17.17 14.65
C ASP A 190 0.14 -17.60 15.59
N ALA A 191 0.46 -18.01 16.82
CA ALA A 191 -0.55 -18.35 17.82
C ALA A 191 -1.44 -17.15 18.18
N CYS A 192 -0.86 -15.96 18.29
CA CYS A 192 -1.58 -14.75 18.66
C CYS A 192 -2.47 -14.20 17.54
N LEU A 193 -2.05 -14.34 16.29
CA LEU A 193 -2.87 -14.04 15.12
C LEU A 193 -4.14 -14.91 15.06
N GLN A 194 -4.16 -16.05 15.78
CA GLN A 194 -5.31 -16.94 15.89
C GLN A 194 -6.21 -16.67 17.12
N THR A 195 -5.94 -15.61 17.88
CA THR A 195 -6.72 -15.28 19.09
C THR A 195 -7.87 -14.32 18.81
N GLU A 196 -8.84 -14.29 19.73
CA GLU A 196 -9.93 -13.30 19.71
C GLU A 196 -9.41 -11.86 19.83
N HIS A 197 -8.29 -11.64 20.52
CA HIS A 197 -7.69 -10.31 20.61
C HIS A 197 -7.30 -9.75 19.24
N TRP A 198 -6.81 -10.61 18.34
CA TRP A 198 -6.43 -10.21 16.99
C TRP A 198 -7.62 -10.20 16.02
N ARG A 199 -8.39 -11.31 15.98
CA ARG A 199 -9.42 -11.59 14.96
C ARG A 199 -10.82 -11.09 15.32
N GLY A 200 -11.08 -10.90 16.61
CA GLY A 200 -12.41 -10.68 17.15
C GLY A 200 -13.06 -9.36 16.77
N ARG A 201 -14.35 -9.26 17.06
CA ARG A 201 -15.06 -7.96 17.09
C ARG A 201 -14.35 -7.06 18.11
N ASP A 202 -14.02 -5.84 17.71
CA ASP A 202 -13.21 -4.91 18.48
C ASP A 202 -11.76 -5.37 18.77
N GLY A 203 -11.29 -6.44 18.11
CA GLY A 203 -9.89 -6.86 18.13
C GLY A 203 -8.96 -5.89 17.40
N VAL A 204 -7.67 -6.21 17.36
CA VAL A 204 -6.64 -5.32 16.77
C VAL A 204 -6.89 -5.04 15.30
N LEU A 205 -7.16 -6.07 14.48
CA LEU A 205 -7.47 -5.86 13.05
C LEU A 205 -8.71 -4.98 12.86
N TRP A 206 -9.73 -5.20 13.68
CA TRP A 206 -10.94 -4.40 13.67
C TRP A 206 -10.61 -2.93 13.94
N GLN A 207 -9.83 -2.64 14.97
CA GLN A 207 -9.45 -1.28 15.35
C GLN A 207 -8.59 -0.57 14.30
N ILE A 208 -7.70 -1.28 13.60
CA ILE A 208 -6.89 -0.72 12.50
C ILE A 208 -7.80 -0.14 11.39
N ALA A 209 -8.95 -0.78 11.14
CA ALA A 209 -9.89 -0.34 10.12
C ALA A 209 -10.66 0.94 10.49
N HIS A 210 -10.72 1.30 11.78
CA HIS A 210 -11.60 2.35 12.30
C HIS A 210 -11.42 3.70 11.59
N ARG A 211 -10.16 4.10 11.36
CA ARG A 211 -9.83 5.37 10.68
C ARG A 211 -10.32 5.40 9.23
N LYS A 212 -10.43 4.24 8.60
CA LYS A 212 -10.77 4.09 7.18
C LYS A 212 -12.26 3.90 6.97
N ILE A 213 -12.93 3.08 7.80
CA ILE A 213 -14.38 2.84 7.75
C ILE A 213 -15.18 4.00 8.34
N ARG A 214 -14.61 4.69 9.36
CA ARG A 214 -15.22 5.87 10.02
C ARG A 214 -16.64 5.59 10.54
N PRO A 215 -16.80 4.63 11.46
CA PRO A 215 -18.13 4.25 11.94
C PRO A 215 -18.84 5.45 12.58
N SER A 216 -20.14 5.58 12.32
CA SER A 216 -21.01 6.56 12.98
C SER A 216 -22.20 5.82 13.56
N SER A 217 -22.24 5.74 14.89
CA SER A 217 -23.30 5.04 15.64
C SER A 217 -24.68 5.58 15.31
N ALA A 218 -24.83 6.88 15.04
CA ALA A 218 -26.11 7.49 14.69
C ALA A 218 -26.74 6.93 13.40
N LEU A 219 -25.91 6.46 12.45
CA LEU A 219 -26.35 5.96 11.14
C LEU A 219 -26.37 4.43 11.05
N LYS A 220 -25.89 3.76 12.09
CA LYS A 220 -25.71 2.30 12.12
C LYS A 220 -27.06 1.60 12.04
N ALA A 221 -27.16 0.61 11.15
CA ALA A 221 -28.21 -0.40 11.15
C ALA A 221 -27.72 -1.71 11.81
N GLY A 222 -28.63 -2.64 12.09
CA GLY A 222 -28.28 -3.97 12.60
C GLY A 222 -28.17 -4.05 14.11
N GLU A 223 -27.16 -4.77 14.59
CA GLU A 223 -26.86 -4.85 16.03
C GLU A 223 -26.62 -3.44 16.58
N ASP A 224 -27.10 -3.09 17.79
CA ASP A 224 -26.89 -1.75 18.37
C ASP A 224 -27.23 -0.57 17.43
N ALA A 225 -28.32 -0.70 16.67
CA ALA A 225 -28.74 0.30 15.69
C ALA A 225 -28.91 1.72 16.29
N GLY A 226 -28.51 2.72 15.51
CA GLY A 226 -28.64 4.13 15.86
C GLY A 226 -30.04 4.69 15.64
N ASP A 227 -30.18 5.99 15.90
CA ASP A 227 -31.45 6.72 15.75
C ASP A 227 -31.94 6.77 14.29
N ILE A 228 -31.03 6.71 13.31
CA ILE A 228 -31.34 6.80 11.87
C ILE A 228 -30.60 5.67 11.13
N PRO A 229 -31.08 4.42 11.18
CA PRO A 229 -30.38 3.27 10.60
C PRO A 229 -30.39 3.35 9.06
N LEU A 230 -29.27 3.74 8.47
CA LEU A 230 -29.11 3.87 7.02
C LEU A 230 -28.23 2.80 6.41
N GLY A 231 -27.26 2.27 7.17
CA GLY A 231 -26.39 1.19 6.74
C GLY A 231 -25.57 0.63 7.90
N ASP A 232 -25.18 -0.62 7.81
CA ASP A 232 -24.35 -1.26 8.83
C ASP A 232 -22.89 -1.23 8.41
N TYR A 233 -22.04 -0.57 9.21
CA TYR A 233 -20.60 -0.54 8.98
C TYR A 233 -19.92 -1.87 9.32
N GLU A 234 -20.61 -2.79 10.01
CA GLU A 234 -20.03 -4.10 10.34
C GLU A 234 -19.77 -4.94 9.09
N ASP A 235 -20.54 -4.76 8.02
CA ASP A 235 -20.25 -5.41 6.73
C ASP A 235 -18.87 -4.99 6.18
N ASP A 236 -18.48 -3.72 6.35
CA ASP A 236 -17.18 -3.20 5.93
C ASP A 236 -16.05 -3.72 6.82
N TYR A 237 -16.28 -3.80 8.14
CA TYR A 237 -15.30 -4.38 9.05
C TYR A 237 -15.11 -5.87 8.79
N ASN A 238 -16.19 -6.63 8.57
CA ASN A 238 -16.13 -8.05 8.30
C ASN A 238 -15.32 -8.32 7.02
N LEU A 239 -15.58 -7.55 5.95
CA LEU A 239 -14.79 -7.64 4.72
C LEU A 239 -13.32 -7.26 4.97
N PHE A 240 -13.06 -6.16 5.68
CA PHE A 240 -11.70 -5.77 6.00
C PHE A 240 -10.96 -6.88 6.75
N VAL A 241 -11.49 -7.35 7.88
CA VAL A 241 -10.84 -8.37 8.71
C VAL A 241 -10.64 -9.66 7.93
N TYR A 242 -11.64 -10.12 7.17
CA TYR A 242 -11.51 -11.29 6.30
C TYR A 242 -10.32 -11.17 5.34
N THR A 243 -10.20 -10.07 4.60
CA THR A 243 -9.13 -9.90 3.61
C THR A 243 -7.73 -9.80 4.19
N GLN A 244 -7.60 -9.56 5.51
CA GLN A 244 -6.30 -9.47 6.21
C GLN A 244 -5.96 -10.75 7.00
N LEU A 245 -6.78 -11.79 6.92
CA LEU A 245 -6.59 -13.05 7.64
C LEU A 245 -6.27 -14.20 6.68
N ASP A 246 -5.66 -15.25 7.22
CA ASP A 246 -5.54 -16.58 6.60
C ASP A 246 -5.01 -16.62 5.15
N GLY A 247 -4.20 -15.64 4.76
CA GLY A 247 -3.66 -15.52 3.40
C GLY A 247 -4.69 -15.13 2.34
N HIS A 248 -5.84 -14.58 2.74
CA HIS A 248 -6.81 -14.00 1.82
C HIS A 248 -6.19 -12.84 1.02
N ASP A 249 -6.70 -12.64 -0.18
CA ASP A 249 -6.15 -11.62 -1.08
C ASP A 249 -6.60 -10.23 -0.62
N ALA A 250 -5.66 -9.43 -0.09
CA ALA A 250 -5.93 -8.08 0.38
C ALA A 250 -6.58 -7.17 -0.70
N ARG A 251 -6.41 -7.48 -1.99
CA ARG A 251 -7.06 -6.76 -3.10
C ARG A 251 -8.58 -6.92 -3.09
N GLU A 252 -9.10 -8.03 -2.54
CA GLU A 252 -10.52 -8.30 -2.42
C GLU A 252 -11.25 -7.23 -1.60
N LEU A 253 -10.54 -6.45 -0.78
CA LEU A 253 -11.12 -5.31 -0.10
C LEU A 253 -11.77 -4.31 -1.08
N LEU A 254 -11.20 -4.16 -2.28
CA LEU A 254 -11.71 -3.29 -3.34
C LEU A 254 -12.32 -4.05 -4.52
N THR A 255 -12.03 -5.34 -4.68
CA THR A 255 -12.46 -6.13 -5.84
C THR A 255 -13.52 -7.20 -5.54
N ALA A 256 -13.80 -7.50 -4.26
CA ALA A 256 -14.70 -8.59 -3.90
C ALA A 256 -16.08 -8.45 -4.54
N GLN A 257 -16.57 -9.59 -5.05
CA GLN A 257 -17.94 -9.76 -5.56
C GLN A 257 -18.86 -10.44 -4.53
N PHE A 258 -18.37 -10.61 -3.30
CA PHE A 258 -19.05 -11.22 -2.17
C PHE A 258 -19.12 -10.23 -0.99
N HIS A 259 -19.94 -10.55 -0.01
CA HIS A 259 -19.93 -9.92 1.31
C HIS A 259 -19.45 -10.94 2.34
N VAL A 260 -19.16 -10.50 3.56
CA VAL A 260 -18.62 -11.37 4.61
C VAL A 260 -19.54 -11.34 5.82
N GLU A 261 -19.90 -12.53 6.29
CA GLU A 261 -20.64 -12.72 7.53
C GLU A 261 -19.68 -13.13 8.64
N ARG A 262 -19.86 -12.53 9.82
CA ARG A 262 -19.08 -12.81 11.04
C ARG A 262 -19.86 -13.80 11.90
N ASP A 263 -19.17 -14.81 12.43
CA ASP A 263 -19.72 -15.73 13.42
C ASP A 263 -19.00 -15.55 14.76
N ASP A 264 -19.64 -14.78 15.65
CA ASP A 264 -19.19 -14.50 17.02
C ASP A 264 -19.43 -15.68 17.98
N ALA A 265 -20.18 -16.71 17.56
CA ALA A 265 -20.36 -17.91 18.38
C ALA A 265 -19.18 -18.88 18.26
N ALA A 266 -18.35 -18.73 17.22
CA ALA A 266 -17.08 -19.41 17.09
C ALA A 266 -16.02 -18.79 18.02
N SER A 267 -15.04 -19.59 18.46
CA SER A 267 -13.91 -19.12 19.25
C SER A 267 -12.61 -19.70 18.67
N PRO A 268 -11.77 -18.89 17.99
CA PRO A 268 -11.94 -17.46 17.74
C PRO A 268 -13.09 -17.16 16.77
N THR A 269 -13.53 -15.91 16.72
CA THR A 269 -14.50 -15.39 15.75
C THR A 269 -14.06 -15.72 14.32
N THR A 270 -15.00 -16.20 13.50
CA THR A 270 -14.74 -16.57 12.10
C THR A 270 -15.48 -15.69 11.12
N TYR A 271 -14.95 -15.60 9.90
CA TYR A 271 -15.47 -14.76 8.83
C TYR A 271 -15.70 -15.61 7.58
N THR A 272 -16.94 -15.66 7.09
CA THR A 272 -17.32 -16.51 5.95
C THR A 272 -17.86 -15.65 4.81
N PRO A 273 -17.30 -15.76 3.59
CA PRO A 273 -17.82 -15.05 2.45
C PRO A 273 -19.17 -15.63 2.02
N TYR A 274 -20.09 -14.78 1.60
CA TYR A 274 -21.37 -15.18 1.05
C TYR A 274 -21.74 -14.36 -0.19
N VAL A 275 -22.50 -14.99 -1.09
CA VAL A 275 -23.05 -14.37 -2.29
C VAL A 275 -24.56 -14.55 -2.26
N ARG A 276 -25.27 -13.45 -2.03
CA ARG A 276 -26.74 -13.37 -2.08
C ARG A 276 -27.14 -12.28 -3.06
N THR A 277 -28.23 -12.46 -3.78
CA THR A 277 -28.89 -11.39 -4.52
C THR A 277 -29.48 -10.36 -3.54
N PRO A 278 -29.76 -9.11 -3.98
CA PRO A 278 -30.42 -8.11 -3.12
C PRO A 278 -31.72 -8.62 -2.47
N PHE A 279 -32.49 -9.45 -3.18
CA PHE A 279 -33.73 -10.02 -2.69
C PHE A 279 -33.51 -11.10 -1.63
N GLU A 280 -32.51 -11.97 -1.82
CA GLU A 280 -32.14 -13.01 -0.85
C GLU A 280 -31.56 -12.38 0.42
N ASP A 281 -30.69 -11.38 0.29
CA ASP A 281 -30.08 -10.71 1.44
C ASP A 281 -31.13 -9.91 2.23
N SER A 282 -32.07 -9.24 1.54
CA SER A 282 -33.22 -8.58 2.20
C SER A 282 -34.15 -9.55 2.92
N GLN A 283 -34.31 -10.79 2.44
CA GLN A 283 -35.09 -11.80 3.16
C GLN A 283 -34.35 -12.36 4.36
N ALA A 284 -33.04 -12.56 4.24
CA ALA A 284 -32.22 -13.16 5.28
C ALA A 284 -31.95 -12.18 6.45
N ARG A 285 -31.63 -10.92 6.13
CA ARG A 285 -31.15 -9.93 7.11
C ARG A 285 -32.15 -8.81 7.39
N GLY A 286 -33.14 -8.62 6.52
CA GLY A 286 -34.09 -7.50 6.59
C GLY A 286 -33.60 -6.26 5.82
N GLY A 287 -34.55 -5.42 5.41
CA GLY A 287 -34.28 -4.31 4.48
C GLY A 287 -33.41 -3.16 5.03
N GLU A 288 -33.14 -3.10 6.34
CA GLU A 288 -32.31 -2.05 6.96
C GLU A 288 -30.82 -2.36 6.91
N VAL A 289 -30.45 -3.64 6.94
CA VAL A 289 -29.06 -4.12 6.91
C VAL A 289 -28.68 -4.78 5.60
N ALA A 290 -29.66 -5.15 4.77
CA ALA A 290 -29.37 -5.84 3.51
C ALA A 290 -28.51 -5.00 2.57
N GLN A 291 -27.65 -5.70 1.85
CA GLN A 291 -26.82 -5.19 0.77
C GLN A 291 -27.60 -5.25 -0.54
N PHE A 292 -27.78 -4.09 -1.17
CA PHE A 292 -28.64 -3.97 -2.36
C PHE A 292 -27.88 -3.95 -3.68
N THR A 293 -26.55 -4.00 -3.64
CA THR A 293 -25.72 -4.04 -4.84
C THR A 293 -25.81 -5.42 -5.49
N PRO A 294 -26.32 -5.53 -6.74
CA PRO A 294 -26.28 -6.78 -7.50
C PRO A 294 -24.86 -7.29 -7.64
N VAL A 295 -24.68 -8.61 -7.69
CA VAL A 295 -23.36 -9.26 -7.68
C VAL A 295 -22.47 -8.67 -8.77
N GLU A 296 -22.98 -8.55 -9.99
CA GLU A 296 -22.27 -8.05 -11.16
C GLU A 296 -21.87 -6.56 -11.12
N ARG A 297 -22.25 -5.84 -10.05
CA ARG A 297 -21.91 -4.42 -9.84
C ARG A 297 -21.11 -4.19 -8.57
N ARG A 298 -20.65 -5.24 -7.89
CA ARG A 298 -19.89 -5.09 -6.65
C ARG A 298 -18.47 -4.67 -6.95
N ALA A 299 -17.88 -3.94 -6.02
CA ALA A 299 -16.47 -3.57 -6.00
C ALA A 299 -16.02 -3.49 -4.54
N GLY A 300 -15.96 -4.66 -3.89
CA GLY A 300 -15.63 -4.81 -2.48
C GLY A 300 -16.36 -3.80 -1.60
N MET A 301 -15.60 -3.14 -0.72
CA MET A 301 -16.15 -2.16 0.21
C MET A 301 -16.70 -0.89 -0.47
N LEU A 302 -16.34 -0.60 -1.72
CA LEU A 302 -16.82 0.61 -2.40
C LEU A 302 -18.33 0.57 -2.65
N THR A 303 -18.89 -0.64 -2.68
CA THR A 303 -20.29 -0.89 -3.03
C THR A 303 -21.10 -1.43 -1.87
N THR A 304 -20.55 -1.40 -0.66
CA THR A 304 -21.34 -1.71 0.52
C THR A 304 -22.32 -0.57 0.78
N ARG A 305 -23.42 -0.92 1.42
CA ARG A 305 -24.43 0.05 1.81
C ARG A 305 -23.86 1.16 2.69
N TRP A 306 -22.96 0.84 3.62
CA TRP A 306 -22.29 1.84 4.46
C TRP A 306 -21.51 2.84 3.63
N ASN A 307 -20.69 2.37 2.69
CA ASN A 307 -19.90 3.26 1.84
C ASN A 307 -20.76 4.12 0.91
N PHE A 308 -21.87 3.58 0.40
CA PHE A 308 -22.82 4.38 -0.37
C PHE A 308 -23.48 5.47 0.47
N VAL A 309 -23.86 5.17 1.71
CA VAL A 309 -24.50 6.15 2.61
C VAL A 309 -23.52 7.24 3.04
N THR A 310 -22.26 6.89 3.32
CA THR A 310 -21.32 7.83 3.96
C THR A 310 -20.41 8.57 3.00
N ASN A 311 -20.07 7.99 1.85
CA ASN A 311 -19.08 8.56 0.93
C ASN A 311 -19.65 8.94 -0.43
N THR A 312 -20.66 8.21 -0.95
CA THR A 312 -21.14 8.41 -2.33
C THR A 312 -22.51 9.12 -2.41
N MET A 313 -23.35 9.00 -1.37
CA MET A 313 -24.70 9.60 -1.31
C MET A 313 -25.60 9.25 -2.51
N PHE A 314 -25.67 7.93 -2.81
CA PHE A 314 -26.44 7.28 -3.90
C PHE A 314 -25.97 7.65 -5.33
N THR A 315 -26.18 6.75 -6.31
CA THR A 315 -25.70 6.80 -7.74
C THR A 315 -24.28 6.20 -7.96
N PRO A 316 -23.75 6.03 -9.21
CA PRO A 316 -22.55 5.22 -9.48
C PRO A 316 -21.31 5.80 -8.77
N ILE A 317 -20.29 4.97 -8.52
CA ILE A 317 -19.07 5.38 -7.79
C ILE A 317 -18.39 6.51 -8.57
N PRO A 318 -18.38 7.76 -8.06
CA PRO A 318 -17.73 8.85 -8.75
C PRO A 318 -16.22 8.71 -8.63
N ARG A 319 -15.48 9.24 -9.60
CA ARG A 319 -14.00 9.24 -9.59
C ARG A 319 -13.40 9.80 -8.31
N THR A 320 -14.04 10.78 -7.67
CA THR A 320 -13.58 11.31 -6.38
C THR A 320 -13.65 10.28 -5.24
N THR A 321 -14.66 9.42 -5.23
CA THR A 321 -14.77 8.32 -4.26
C THR A 321 -13.72 7.26 -4.54
N ALA A 322 -13.54 6.87 -5.81
CA ALA A 322 -12.47 5.94 -6.20
C ALA A 322 -11.08 6.50 -5.84
N ALA A 323 -10.84 7.79 -6.09
CA ALA A 323 -9.59 8.48 -5.72
C ALA A 323 -9.35 8.50 -4.21
N ALA A 324 -10.39 8.78 -3.43
CA ALA A 324 -10.30 8.77 -1.98
C ALA A 324 -9.99 7.36 -1.46
N ALA A 325 -10.62 6.33 -2.04
CA ALA A 325 -10.34 4.95 -1.70
C ALA A 325 -8.92 4.53 -2.07
N TYR A 326 -8.43 4.86 -3.26
CA TYR A 326 -7.06 4.54 -3.67
C TYR A 326 -6.03 5.18 -2.75
N ARG A 327 -6.26 6.44 -2.35
CA ARG A 327 -5.39 7.11 -1.39
C ARG A 327 -5.47 6.47 0.00
N ALA A 328 -6.67 6.12 0.46
CA ALA A 328 -6.89 5.58 1.80
C ALA A 328 -6.42 4.12 1.95
N TRP A 329 -6.50 3.32 0.89
CA TRP A 329 -6.27 1.88 0.93
C TRP A 329 -4.97 1.45 0.26
N LEU A 330 -4.58 2.11 -0.83
CA LEU A 330 -3.40 1.75 -1.61
C LEU A 330 -2.25 2.76 -1.46
N GLY A 331 -2.48 3.91 -0.80
CA GLY A 331 -1.53 5.02 -0.79
C GLY A 331 -1.34 5.67 -2.17
N LEU A 332 -2.19 5.33 -3.14
CA LEU A 332 -2.11 5.81 -4.52
C LEU A 332 -2.91 7.11 -4.67
N ASP A 333 -2.31 8.09 -5.34
CA ASP A 333 -2.96 9.37 -5.60
C ASP A 333 -3.42 9.48 -7.05
N ILE A 334 -4.74 9.47 -7.29
CA ILE A 334 -5.34 9.70 -8.62
C ILE A 334 -4.98 11.07 -9.20
N ALA A 335 -4.59 12.07 -8.39
CA ALA A 335 -4.08 13.35 -8.90
C ALA A 335 -2.77 13.18 -9.70
N LYS A 336 -2.07 12.04 -9.57
CA LYS A 336 -0.94 11.68 -10.41
C LYS A 336 -1.34 10.96 -11.71
N MET A 337 -2.64 10.78 -11.99
CA MET A 337 -3.19 10.25 -13.25
C MET A 337 -2.60 8.90 -13.68
N GLN A 338 -2.32 8.01 -12.73
CA GLN A 338 -1.83 6.66 -13.04
C GLN A 338 -3.03 5.71 -13.14
N GLY A 339 -3.42 5.37 -14.38
CA GLY A 339 -3.95 4.03 -14.70
C GLY A 339 -5.46 3.79 -14.80
N LEU A 340 -6.35 4.78 -14.78
CA LEU A 340 -7.81 4.51 -14.91
C LEU A 340 -8.39 5.20 -16.15
N GLN A 341 -9.18 4.45 -16.92
CA GLN A 341 -9.92 4.95 -18.07
C GLN A 341 -11.37 5.28 -17.69
N ASP A 342 -11.93 6.30 -18.33
CA ASP A 342 -13.34 6.65 -18.17
C ASP A 342 -14.21 5.57 -18.83
N VAL A 343 -15.30 5.19 -18.16
CA VAL A 343 -16.32 4.32 -18.78
C VAL A 343 -16.97 5.06 -19.93
N ALA A 344 -17.04 4.41 -21.10
CA ALA A 344 -17.60 5.02 -22.30
C ALA A 344 -19.05 5.49 -22.06
N GLY A 345 -19.30 6.78 -22.27
CA GLY A 345 -20.63 7.39 -22.10
C GLY A 345 -20.90 8.03 -20.73
N GLU A 346 -19.92 8.04 -19.83
CA GLU A 346 -19.98 8.72 -18.52
C GLU A 346 -19.22 10.06 -18.54
N PRO A 347 -19.53 11.01 -17.64
CA PRO A 347 -20.64 10.96 -16.67
C PRO A 347 -22.01 11.21 -17.30
N VAL A 348 -23.01 10.44 -16.85
CA VAL A 348 -24.42 10.70 -17.16
C VAL A 348 -24.98 11.72 -16.15
N ASP A 349 -25.46 12.86 -16.65
CA ASP A 349 -26.03 13.94 -15.85
C ASP A 349 -27.51 13.67 -15.52
N TYR A 350 -27.76 12.83 -14.51
CA TYR A 350 -29.11 12.40 -14.14
C TYR A 350 -29.98 13.52 -13.53
N ASP A 351 -29.36 14.58 -12.98
CA ASP A 351 -30.05 15.62 -12.20
C ASP A 351 -29.82 17.05 -12.74
N ASP A 352 -29.32 17.16 -13.98
CA ASP A 352 -29.14 18.40 -14.75
C ASP A 352 -28.28 19.44 -14.00
N LYS A 353 -27.20 18.96 -13.37
CA LYS A 353 -26.24 19.80 -12.63
C LYS A 353 -25.08 20.29 -13.48
N GLY A 354 -25.04 19.92 -14.76
CA GLY A 354 -23.97 20.27 -15.68
C GLY A 354 -22.71 19.43 -15.49
N VAL A 355 -22.82 18.21 -14.92
CA VAL A 355 -21.65 17.33 -14.72
C VAL A 355 -21.08 16.81 -16.04
N GLY A 356 -21.85 16.87 -17.13
CA GLY A 356 -21.40 16.56 -18.48
C GLY A 356 -20.55 17.66 -19.15
N ALA A 357 -20.36 18.83 -18.53
CA ALA A 357 -19.46 19.86 -19.06
C ALA A 357 -18.00 19.38 -19.05
N ALA A 358 -17.20 19.77 -20.04
CA ALA A 358 -15.84 19.23 -20.23
C ALA A 358 -14.93 19.43 -19.00
N GLU A 359 -15.10 20.54 -18.29
CA GLU A 359 -14.33 20.87 -17.09
C GLU A 359 -14.75 20.02 -15.88
N CYS A 360 -16.01 19.56 -15.84
CA CYS A 360 -16.58 18.75 -14.77
C CYS A 360 -16.42 17.26 -15.04
N ALA A 361 -16.54 16.85 -16.31
CA ALA A 361 -16.60 15.46 -16.74
C ALA A 361 -15.37 14.66 -16.29
N VAL A 362 -14.19 15.28 -16.33
CA VAL A 362 -12.93 14.68 -15.88
C VAL A 362 -13.00 14.18 -14.44
N CYS A 363 -13.67 14.90 -13.54
CA CYS A 363 -13.75 14.51 -12.12
C CYS A 363 -14.99 13.71 -11.77
N HIS A 364 -16.01 13.70 -12.64
CA HIS A 364 -17.31 13.12 -12.37
C HIS A 364 -17.60 11.83 -13.16
N ALA A 365 -16.79 11.47 -14.16
CA ALA A 365 -16.91 10.21 -14.88
C ALA A 365 -16.78 9.00 -13.94
N THR A 366 -17.57 7.95 -14.20
CA THR A 366 -17.38 6.62 -13.63
C THR A 366 -16.12 6.00 -14.23
N LEU A 367 -15.31 5.33 -13.41
CA LEU A 367 -14.06 4.69 -13.84
C LEU A 367 -14.22 3.19 -14.00
N ASP A 368 -13.50 2.61 -14.96
CA ASP A 368 -13.30 1.16 -15.04
C ASP A 368 -12.22 0.74 -14.03
N PRO A 369 -12.55 -0.08 -13.01
CA PRO A 369 -11.58 -0.51 -12.00
C PRO A 369 -10.65 -1.65 -12.46
N LEU A 370 -10.69 -2.06 -13.74
CA LEU A 370 -9.90 -3.17 -14.29
C LEU A 370 -8.70 -2.72 -15.15
#